data_AF-A0A1Y3M5U9-F1
#
_entry.id   AF-A0A1Y3M5U9-F1
#
_cell.length_a   1.000
_cell.length_b   1.000
_cell.length_c   1.000
_cell.angle_alpha   90.00
_cell.angle_beta   90.00
_cell.angle_gamma   90.00
#
_symmetry.space_group_name_H-M   'P 1'
#
loop_
_entity.id
_entity.type
_entity.pdbx_description
1 polymer ?
#
loop_
_entity_poly.entity_id
_entity_poly.type
_entity_poly.pdbx_seq_one_letter_code
_entity_poly.pdbx_strand_id
1 'polypeptide(L)'
;MYKKQYHSLMSNEEIQEQIFSFLHQLRIPGVYEVGGLGACTLISRKALQAGVNFSTIKNLSFWGEDRHFCIRAVALGFDLYVDTHHPAYHIYRSSDIKGVEAFKNSSMV
;
A
#
# COMPACT_ATOMS: atom_id res chain seq x y z
N MET A 1 2.74 -4.28 3.12
CA MET A 1 3.70 -5.30 3.61
C MET A 1 3.42 -5.58 5.09
N TYR A 2 2.40 -6.38 5.40
CA TYR A 2 1.87 -6.61 6.76
C TYR A 2 2.88 -7.25 7.74
N LYS A 3 2.60 -7.06 9.04
CA LYS A 3 3.34 -7.50 10.25
C LYS A 3 4.05 -8.85 10.04
N LYS A 4 5.34 -8.77 9.76
CA LYS A 4 6.22 -9.93 9.55
C LYS A 4 6.76 -10.40 10.90
N GLN A 5 5.91 -11.05 11.69
CA GLN A 5 6.38 -11.78 12.87
C GLN A 5 7.04 -13.08 12.35
N TYR A 6 8.38 -13.15 12.44
CA TYR A 6 9.25 -14.31 12.18
C TYR A 6 8.67 -15.45 11.30
N HIS A 7 8.88 -15.32 9.99
CA HIS A 7 8.48 -16.25 8.92
C HIS A 7 9.11 -17.67 8.98
N SER A 8 9.65 -18.13 10.11
CA SER A 8 10.39 -19.41 10.16
C SER A 8 9.54 -20.65 10.43
N LEU A 9 8.20 -20.57 10.42
CA LEU A 9 7.33 -21.71 10.76
C LEU A 9 6.09 -21.91 9.88
N MET A 10 5.84 -21.06 8.88
CA MET A 10 4.62 -21.18 8.06
C MET A 10 4.86 -21.95 6.76
N SER A 11 3.91 -22.82 6.41
CA SER A 11 3.89 -23.48 5.10
C SER A 11 3.58 -22.48 3.98
N ASN A 12 3.91 -22.85 2.75
CA ASN A 12 3.53 -22.04 1.60
C ASN A 12 2.01 -21.91 1.47
N GLU A 13 1.24 -22.93 1.86
CA GLU A 13 -0.22 -22.89 1.83
C GLU A 13 -0.76 -21.85 2.83
N GLU A 14 -0.26 -21.85 4.06
CA GLU A 14 -0.67 -20.88 5.08
C GLU A 14 -0.36 -19.43 4.65
N ILE A 15 0.79 -19.22 3.99
CA ILE A 15 1.15 -17.90 3.44
C ILE A 15 0.14 -17.50 2.35
N GLN A 16 -0.24 -18.43 1.46
CA GLN A 16 -1.22 -18.14 0.40
C GLN A 16 -2.60 -17.82 0.99
N GLU A 17 -3.05 -18.60 1.98
CA GLU A 17 -4.33 -18.37 2.66
C GLU A 17 -4.38 -16.99 3.33
N GLN A 18 -3.30 -16.57 4.01
CA GLN A 18 -3.22 -15.25 4.61
C GLN A 18 -3.24 -14.13 3.56
N ILE A 19 -2.50 -14.29 2.46
CA ILE A 19 -2.52 -13.33 1.35
C ILE A 19 -3.93 -13.22 0.78
N PHE A 20 -4.60 -14.35 0.54
CA PHE A 20 -5.96 -14.37 0.00
C PHE A 20 -6.97 -13.71 0.94
N SER A 21 -6.91 -14.02 2.23
CA SER A 21 -7.74 -13.41 3.26
C SER A 21 -7.54 -11.89 3.31
N PHE A 22 -6.29 -11.44 3.29
CA PHE A 22 -5.96 -10.02 3.24
C PHE A 22 -6.49 -9.33 1.97
N LEU A 23 -6.32 -9.93 0.80
CA LEU A 23 -6.86 -9.39 -0.45
C LEU A 23 -8.38 -9.33 -0.45
N HIS A 24 -9.05 -10.32 0.16
CA HIS A 24 -10.50 -10.32 0.32
C HIS A 24 -10.96 -9.20 1.26
N GLN A 25 -10.24 -8.96 2.36
CA GLN A 25 -10.51 -7.85 3.27
C GLN A 25 -10.47 -6.50 2.55
N LEU A 26 -9.49 -6.28 1.67
CA LEU A 26 -9.37 -5.02 0.91
C LEU A 26 -10.52 -4.76 -0.09
N ARG A 27 -11.34 -5.77 -0.39
CA ARG A 27 -12.54 -5.60 -1.25
C ARG A 27 -13.73 -5.03 -0.49
N ILE A 28 -13.68 -5.05 0.84
CA ILE A 28 -14.69 -4.45 1.70
C ILE A 28 -14.28 -2.98 1.91
N PRO A 29 -15.19 -2.00 1.71
CA PRO A 29 -14.90 -0.61 2.03
C PRO A 29 -14.48 -0.44 3.50
N GLY A 30 -13.32 0.18 3.71
CA GLY A 30 -12.75 0.37 5.05
C GLY A 30 -11.39 1.05 5.03
N VAL A 31 -10.85 1.28 6.22
CA VAL A 31 -9.47 1.75 6.41
C VAL A 31 -8.66 0.64 7.07
N TYR A 32 -7.59 0.20 6.41
CA TYR A 32 -6.80 -0.96 6.83
C TYR A 32 -5.33 -0.62 7.01
N GLU A 33 -4.73 -1.04 8.13
CA GLU A 33 -3.30 -0.85 8.43
C GLU A 33 -2.46 -1.71 7.48
N VAL A 34 -1.75 -1.13 6.54
CA VAL A 34 -0.85 -1.84 5.61
C VAL A 34 0.60 -1.61 6.01
N GLY A 35 1.54 -2.40 5.50
CA GLY A 35 2.97 -2.04 5.65
C GLY A 35 3.64 -1.55 4.37
N GLY A 36 2.87 -1.02 3.41
CA GLY A 36 3.42 -0.48 2.19
C GLY A 36 2.38 0.37 1.47
N LEU A 37 2.83 1.51 0.95
CA LEU A 37 2.07 2.52 0.22
C LEU A 37 2.75 2.78 -1.13
N GLY A 38 2.07 3.54 -1.99
CA GLY A 38 2.57 3.98 -3.28
C GLY A 38 1.47 4.73 -4.04
N ALA A 39 1.74 5.11 -5.29
CA ALA A 39 0.79 5.78 -6.17
C ALA A 39 0.13 7.03 -5.53
N CYS A 40 -1.17 6.99 -5.23
CA CYS A 40 -1.91 8.10 -4.62
C CYS A 40 -1.88 7.96 -3.09
N THR A 41 -0.97 8.71 -2.45
CA THR A 41 -0.80 8.66 -0.98
C THR A 41 -0.94 10.06 -0.38
N LEU A 42 -1.83 10.20 0.61
CA LEU A 42 -1.88 11.38 1.45
C LEU A 42 -0.79 11.29 2.53
N ILE A 43 0.11 12.27 2.56
CA ILE A 43 1.21 12.32 3.55
C ILE A 43 0.97 13.48 4.51
N SER A 44 0.94 13.18 5.80
CA SER A 44 0.79 14.23 6.82
C SER A 44 2.04 15.12 6.89
N ARG A 45 1.82 16.41 7.18
CA ARG A 45 2.93 17.36 7.44
C ARG A 45 3.88 16.86 8.54
N LYS A 46 3.31 16.23 9.58
CA LYS A 46 4.07 15.66 10.70
C LYS A 46 5.08 14.59 10.23
N ALA A 47 4.68 13.71 9.32
CA ALA A 47 5.56 12.68 8.76
C ALA A 47 6.72 13.32 7.97
N LEU A 48 6.42 14.31 7.13
CA LEU A 48 7.45 15.04 6.38
C LEU A 48 8.44 15.75 7.30
N GLN A 49 7.94 16.44 8.33
CA GLN A 49 8.78 17.15 9.31
C GLN A 49 9.62 16.21 10.17
N ALA A 50 9.15 14.99 10.43
CA ALA A 50 9.92 13.95 11.11
C ALA A 50 11.04 13.35 10.24
N GLY A 51 11.13 13.72 8.96
CA GLY A 51 12.18 13.29 8.05
C GLY A 51 11.80 12.09 7.17
N VAL A 52 10.52 11.70 7.11
CA VAL A 52 10.06 10.69 6.13
C VAL A 52 10.27 11.25 4.72
N ASN A 53 10.93 10.47 3.87
CA ASN A 53 11.26 10.85 2.50
C ASN A 53 11.50 9.59 1.65
N PHE A 54 11.78 9.77 0.35
CA PHE A 54 11.91 8.70 -0.64
C PHE A 54 13.36 8.24 -0.89
N SER A 55 14.36 8.88 -0.25
CA SER A 55 15.76 8.52 -0.47
C SER A 55 16.04 7.07 -0.08
N THR A 56 16.95 6.44 -0.84
CA THR A 56 17.37 5.05 -0.62
C THR A 56 18.03 4.89 0.73
N ILE A 57 17.65 3.86 1.47
CA ILE A 57 18.30 3.39 2.69
C ILE A 57 19.43 2.43 2.28
N LYS A 58 20.67 2.86 2.48
CA LYS A 58 21.87 2.22 1.90
C LYS A 58 22.09 0.73 2.21
N ASN A 59 21.54 0.22 3.31
CA ASN A 59 21.66 -1.17 3.73
C ASN A 59 20.42 -2.02 3.40
N LEU A 60 19.48 -1.51 2.61
CA LEU A 60 18.30 -2.25 2.16
C LEU A 60 18.36 -2.50 0.66
N SER A 61 18.19 -3.77 0.27
CA SER A 61 18.21 -4.21 -1.13
C SER A 61 16.84 -4.17 -1.82
N PHE A 62 15.90 -3.38 -1.29
CA PHE A 62 14.57 -3.24 -1.87
C PHE A 62 14.60 -2.29 -3.09
N TRP A 63 13.97 -2.73 -4.18
CA TRP A 63 13.78 -1.90 -5.37
C TRP A 63 12.68 -0.85 -5.16
N GLY A 64 12.77 0.31 -5.82
CA GLY A 64 11.74 1.35 -5.81
C GLY A 64 11.72 2.21 -4.54
N GLU A 65 11.57 3.52 -4.72
CA GLU A 65 11.64 4.54 -3.67
C GLU A 65 10.51 4.46 -2.63
N ASP A 66 9.31 4.06 -3.04
CA ASP A 66 8.15 3.88 -2.16
C ASP A 66 8.42 2.90 -1.01
N ARG A 67 9.22 1.85 -1.26
CA ARG A 67 9.58 0.88 -0.22
C ARG A 67 10.47 1.52 0.84
N HIS A 68 11.42 2.35 0.43
CA HIS A 68 12.30 3.08 1.36
C HIS A 68 11.52 4.13 2.15
N PHE A 69 10.56 4.80 1.51
CA PHE A 69 9.62 5.70 2.20
C PHE A 69 8.84 4.98 3.29
N CYS A 70 8.20 3.85 2.96
CA CYS A 70 7.36 3.10 3.90
C CYS A 70 8.16 2.56 5.08
N ILE A 71 9.36 2.00 4.82
CA ILE A 71 10.23 1.50 5.88
C ILE A 71 10.69 2.63 6.80
N ARG A 72 11.07 3.78 6.23
CA ARG A 72 11.44 4.96 7.01
C ARG A 72 10.29 5.48 7.86
N ALA A 73 9.08 5.54 7.31
CA ALA A 73 7.88 5.97 8.02
C ALA A 73 7.61 5.08 9.24
N VAL A 74 7.59 3.77 9.05
CA VAL A 74 7.37 2.80 10.15
C VAL A 74 8.50 2.86 11.17
N ALA A 75 9.76 2.98 10.74
CA ALA A 75 10.91 3.11 11.64
C ALA A 75 10.87 4.38 12.50
N LEU A 76 10.20 5.44 12.03
CA LEU A 76 9.96 6.68 12.75
C LEU A 76 8.65 6.68 13.56
N GLY A 77 7.93 5.55 13.61
CA GLY A 77 6.71 5.40 14.40
C GLY A 77 5.44 5.88 13.71
N PHE A 78 5.41 5.93 12.37
CA PHE A 78 4.20 6.21 11.60
C PHE A 78 3.62 4.91 11.03
N ASP A 79 2.37 4.63 11.42
CA ASP A 79 1.58 3.58 10.81
C ASP A 79 1.12 3.98 9.40
N LEU A 80 0.90 2.98 8.54
CA LEU A 80 0.50 3.18 7.16
C LEU A 80 -0.89 2.59 6.97
N TYR A 81 -1.76 3.29 6.24
CA TYR A 81 -3.14 2.87 6.03
C TYR A 81 -3.52 2.98 4.55
N VAL A 82 -4.39 2.07 4.11
CA VAL A 82 -5.11 2.18 2.84
C VAL A 82 -6.58 2.43 3.12
N ASP A 83 -7.17 3.38 2.40
CA ASP A 83 -8.61 3.62 2.39
C ASP A 83 -9.21 3.02 1.12
N THR A 84 -10.17 2.10 1.27
CA THR A 84 -10.84 1.41 0.17
C THR A 84 -12.28 1.87 -0.04
N HIS A 85 -12.76 2.91 0.67
CA HIS A 85 -14.09 3.49 0.42
C HIS A 85 -14.20 4.09 -0.98
N HIS A 86 -13.09 4.65 -1.47
CA HIS A 86 -13.00 5.28 -2.78
C HIS A 86 -11.87 4.61 -3.56
N PRO A 87 -12.13 3.45 -4.20
CA PRO A 87 -11.11 2.80 -5.00
C PRO A 87 -10.60 3.76 -6.09
N ALA A 88 -9.30 3.70 -6.37
CA ALA A 88 -8.68 4.52 -7.41
C ALA A 88 -8.59 3.74 -8.73
N TYR A 89 -8.87 4.41 -9.84
CA TYR A 89 -8.59 3.89 -11.17
C TYR A 89 -7.17 4.27 -11.61
N HIS A 90 -6.33 3.27 -11.82
CA HIS A 90 -4.95 3.47 -12.23
C HIS A 90 -4.84 3.55 -13.76
N ILE A 91 -4.46 4.73 -14.27
CA ILE A 91 -4.16 4.97 -15.69
C ILE A 91 -2.65 4.83 -15.85
N TYR A 92 -2.17 3.64 -16.22
CA TYR A 92 -0.74 3.39 -16.42
C TYR A 92 -0.29 3.71 -17.85
N ARG A 93 -1.19 3.54 -18.82
CA ARG A 93 -0.96 3.75 -20.26
C ARG A 93 -2.13 4.49 -20.87
N SER A 94 -1.91 5.11 -22.03
CA SER A 94 -2.96 5.83 -22.77
C SER A 94 -4.16 4.93 -23.14
N SER A 95 -3.95 3.61 -23.29
CA SER A 95 -5.03 2.65 -23.51
C SER A 95 -6.05 2.61 -22.37
N ASP A 96 -5.60 2.89 -21.14
CA ASP A 96 -6.40 2.75 -19.94
C ASP A 96 -7.39 3.92 -19.80
N ILE A 97 -7.16 5.04 -20.52
CA ILE A 97 -8.08 6.18 -20.59
C ILE A 97 -9.49 5.72 -21.02
N LYS A 98 -9.57 4.71 -21.88
CA LYS A 98 -10.85 4.16 -22.36
C LYS A 98 -11.74 3.61 -21.23
N GLY A 99 -11.15 3.17 -20.11
CA GLY A 99 -11.88 2.62 -18.97
C GLY A 99 -12.36 3.65 -17.97
N VAL A 100 -11.94 4.92 -18.08
CA VAL A 100 -12.25 5.97 -17.09
C VAL A 100 -13.75 6.22 -16.97
N GLU A 101 -14.47 6.33 -18.09
CA GLU A 101 -15.93 6.55 -18.09
C GLU A 101 -16.67 5.39 -17.43
N ALA A 102 -16.31 4.15 -17.77
CA ALA A 102 -16.90 2.96 -17.16
C ALA A 102 -16.68 2.92 -15.64
N PHE A 103 -15.46 3.24 -15.20
CA PHE A 103 -15.10 3.27 -13.78
C PHE A 103 -15.86 4.35 -12.99
N LYS A 104 -16.02 5.55 -13.56
CA LYS A 104 -16.79 6.63 -12.93
C LYS A 104 -18.25 6.20 -12.73
N ASN A 105 -18.86 5.58 -13.74
CA ASN A 105 -20.25 5.15 -13.69
C ASN A 105 -20.48 4.01 -12.69
N SER A 106 -19.50 3.12 -12.49
CA SER A 106 -19.61 2.04 -11.50
C SER A 106 -19.43 2.51 -10.05
N SER A 107 -18.85 3.69 -9.84
CA SER A 107 -18.50 4.23 -8.52
C SER A 107 -19.53 5.22 -7.96
N MET A 108 -20.61 5.51 -8.71
CA MET A 108 -21.69 6.43 -8.34
C MET A 108 -22.96 5.71 -7.79
N VAL A 109 -22.83 4.46 -7.36
CA VAL A 109 -23.92 3.64 -6.78
C VAL A 109 -23.65 3.37 -5.31
#